data_AF-A0A9P7ESL1-F1
#
_entry.id   AF-A0A9P7ESL1-F1
#
_cell.length_a   1.000
_cell.length_b   1.000
_cell.length_c   1.000
_cell.angle_alpha   90.00
_cell.angle_beta   90.00
_cell.angle_gamma   90.00
#
_symmetry.space_group_name_H-M   'P 1'
#
loop_
_entity.id
_entity.type
_entity.pdbx_description
1 polymer ?
#
loop_
_entity_poly.entity_id
_entity_poly.type
_entity_poly.pdbx_seq_one_letter_code
_entity_poly.pdbx_strand_id
1 'polypeptide(L)'
;ERAVWTDTEIDQFLLYLSNNQDKISNTGNFKDPIYNGAAEAIYEYLQQGPAKTGTMYKTEMGIIKQTFNAIQKYCQQSGVHWDKIGGVNVEGDASTSVWNEYVSKKVCQVR
;
A
#
# COMPACT_ATOMS: atom_id res chain seq x y z
N GLU A 1 -17.25 -11.15 -2.50
CA GLU A 1 -16.61 -10.56 -3.69
C GLU A 1 -15.33 -9.84 -3.28
N ARG A 2 -14.30 -9.82 -4.13
CA ARG A 2 -13.06 -9.11 -3.86
C ARG A 2 -13.24 -7.65 -4.27
N ALA A 3 -12.89 -6.71 -3.39
CA ALA A 3 -12.94 -5.29 -3.73
C ALA A 3 -11.97 -5.02 -4.90
N VAL A 4 -12.43 -4.25 -5.88
CA VAL A 4 -11.60 -3.73 -6.97
C VAL A 4 -11.30 -2.28 -6.64
N TRP A 5 -10.02 -1.95 -6.49
CA TRP A 5 -9.57 -0.60 -6.15
C TRP A 5 -8.99 0.07 -7.39
N THR A 6 -9.48 1.26 -7.69
CA THR A 6 -8.91 2.12 -8.73
C THR A 6 -7.95 3.14 -8.12
N ASP A 7 -7.01 3.64 -8.93
CA ASP A 7 -6.06 4.66 -8.48
C ASP A 7 -6.78 5.91 -7.96
N THR A 8 -7.86 6.33 -8.63
CA THR A 8 -8.68 7.46 -8.18
C THR A 8 -9.30 7.22 -6.80
N GLU A 9 -9.84 6.03 -6.54
CA GLU A 9 -10.40 5.70 -5.22
C GLU A 9 -9.32 5.67 -4.13
N ILE A 10 -8.14 5.14 -4.44
CA ILE A 10 -7.00 5.10 -3.51
C ILE A 10 -6.51 6.52 -3.22
N ASP A 11 -6.39 7.38 -4.22
CA ASP A 11 -5.98 8.78 -4.04
C ASP A 11 -6.96 9.55 -3.14
N GLN A 12 -8.27 9.41 -3.40
CA GLN A 12 -9.29 10.05 -2.56
C GLN A 12 -9.31 9.47 -1.15
N PHE A 13 -9.04 8.18 -0.99
CA PHE A 13 -8.90 7.55 0.32
C PHE A 13 -7.70 8.11 1.09
N LEU A 14 -6.53 8.20 0.47
CA LEU A 14 -5.34 8.75 1.09
C LEU A 14 -5.52 10.23 1.43
N LEU A 15 -6.18 11.00 0.56
CA LEU A 15 -6.53 12.40 0.83
C LEU A 15 -7.48 12.53 2.03
N TYR A 16 -8.52 11.70 2.08
CA TYR A 16 -9.45 11.66 3.21
C TYR A 16 -8.72 11.36 4.52
N LEU A 17 -7.82 10.37 4.54
CA LEU A 17 -7.05 10.03 5.73
C LEU A 17 -6.09 11.16 6.14
N SER A 18 -5.44 11.82 5.18
CA SER A 18 -4.57 12.97 5.43
C SER A 18 -5.34 14.13 6.08
N ASN A 19 -6.55 14.41 5.61
CA ASN A 19 -7.44 15.42 6.18
C ASN A 19 -7.97 15.06 7.58
N ASN A 20 -7.83 13.80 8.01
CA ASN A 20 -8.25 13.30 9.32
C ASN A 20 -7.07 12.83 10.17
N GLN A 21 -5.82 13.22 9.83
CA GLN A 21 -4.60 12.75 10.51
C GLN A 21 -4.57 13.03 12.01
N ASP A 22 -5.25 14.08 12.46
CA ASP A 22 -5.42 14.46 13.86
C ASP A 22 -6.20 13.41 14.67
N LYS A 23 -6.93 12.53 13.98
CA LYS A 23 -7.77 11.46 14.56
C LYS A 23 -7.05 10.11 14.61
N ILE A 24 -5.77 10.06 14.27
CA ILE A 24 -4.93 8.86 14.43
C ILE A 24 -4.90 8.46 15.92
N SER A 25 -5.10 7.18 16.20
CA SER A 25 -4.97 6.66 17.55
C SER A 25 -3.51 6.57 18.00
N ASN A 26 -3.27 6.44 19.30
CA ASN A 26 -1.92 6.26 19.88
C ASN A 26 -1.16 5.03 19.34
N THR A 27 -1.83 4.13 18.63
CA THR A 27 -1.21 2.97 17.96
C THR A 27 -0.75 3.26 16.53
N GLY A 28 -0.89 4.50 16.04
CA GLY A 28 -0.53 4.88 14.68
C GLY A 28 -1.48 4.34 13.61
N ASN A 29 -2.72 4.02 14.00
CA ASN A 29 -3.80 3.57 13.12
C ASN A 29 -5.06 4.43 13.34
N PHE A 30 -5.87 4.59 12.30
CA PHE A 30 -7.21 5.18 12.43
C PHE A 30 -8.18 4.21 13.10
N LYS A 31 -9.18 4.75 13.79
CA LYS A 31 -10.26 3.98 14.41
C LYS A 31 -11.35 3.66 13.37
N ASP A 32 -12.16 2.64 13.63
CA ASP A 32 -13.25 2.19 12.74
C ASP A 32 -14.20 3.31 12.26
N PRO A 33 -14.56 4.32 13.07
CA PRO A 33 -15.39 5.43 12.59
C PRO A 33 -14.78 6.22 11.43
N ILE A 34 -13.45 6.32 11.34
CA ILE A 34 -12.78 6.99 10.23
C ILE A 34 -12.91 6.18 8.95
N TYR A 35 -12.72 4.85 9.02
CA TYR A 35 -12.87 4.00 7.85
C TYR A 35 -14.33 3.90 7.38
N ASN A 36 -15.29 3.88 8.31
CA ASN A 36 -16.71 3.95 7.96
C ASN A 36 -17.05 5.29 7.31
N GLY A 37 -16.54 6.40 7.86
CA GLY A 37 -16.71 7.73 7.25
C GLY A 37 -16.06 7.84 5.86
N ALA A 38 -14.93 7.15 5.63
CA ALA A 38 -14.30 7.09 4.31
C ALA A 38 -15.22 6.41 3.27
N ALA A 39 -15.92 5.34 3.66
CA ALA A 39 -16.85 4.64 2.77
C ALA A 39 -17.99 5.53 2.27
N GLU A 40 -18.48 6.44 3.12
CA GLU A 40 -19.49 7.43 2.75
C GLU A 40 -18.88 8.57 1.92
N ALA A 41 -17.75 9.13 2.35
CA ALA A 41 -17.12 10.29 1.73
C ALA A 41 -16.58 10.02 0.33
N ILE A 42 -16.18 8.77 0.05
CA ILE A 42 -15.52 8.41 -1.22
C ILE A 42 -16.49 7.68 -2.17
N TYR A 43 -17.75 7.48 -1.75
CA TYR A 43 -18.75 6.74 -2.52
C TYR A 43 -18.91 7.25 -3.97
N GLU A 44 -18.84 8.56 -4.18
CA GLU A 44 -18.97 9.19 -5.51
C GLU A 44 -17.80 8.87 -6.47
N TYR A 45 -16.64 8.46 -5.94
CA TYR A 45 -15.46 8.10 -6.72
C TYR A 45 -15.41 6.61 -7.06
N LEU A 46 -16.43 5.84 -6.67
CA LEU A 46 -16.50 4.42 -6.96
C LEU A 46 -16.72 4.18 -8.45
N GLN A 47 -15.65 3.78 -9.14
CA GLN A 47 -15.67 3.53 -10.58
C GLN A 47 -15.98 2.08 -10.93
N GLN A 48 -15.62 1.12 -10.05
CA GLN A 48 -15.71 -0.31 -10.35
C GLN A 48 -16.07 -1.15 -9.12
N GLY A 49 -16.83 -2.22 -9.37
CA GLY A 49 -17.19 -3.22 -8.36
C GLY A 49 -18.27 -2.75 -7.38
N PRO A 50 -18.55 -3.55 -6.33
CA PRO A 50 -19.53 -3.22 -5.32
C PRO A 50 -19.04 -2.09 -4.40
N ALA A 51 -20.00 -1.42 -3.75
CA ALA A 51 -19.72 -0.42 -2.73
C ALA A 51 -18.82 -0.98 -1.63
N LYS A 52 -17.77 -0.23 -1.30
CA LYS A 52 -16.75 -0.65 -0.33
C LYS A 52 -17.21 -0.27 1.09
N THR A 53 -17.01 -1.19 2.04
CA THR A 53 -17.35 -0.96 3.45
C THR A 53 -16.15 -0.41 4.22
N GLY A 54 -16.36 0.17 5.40
CA GLY A 54 -15.24 0.63 6.24
C GLY A 54 -14.25 -0.50 6.59
N THR A 55 -14.72 -1.74 6.73
CA THR A 55 -13.82 -2.90 6.89
C THR A 55 -12.91 -3.10 5.68
N MET A 56 -13.40 -2.89 4.46
CA MET A 56 -12.59 -2.98 3.24
C MET A 56 -11.53 -1.87 3.20
N TYR A 57 -11.89 -0.63 3.53
CA TYR A 57 -10.93 0.49 3.63
C TYR A 57 -9.85 0.23 4.70
N LYS A 58 -10.23 -0.35 5.85
CA LYS A 58 -9.29 -0.74 6.89
C LYS A 58 -8.31 -1.81 6.41
N THR A 59 -8.80 -2.83 5.70
CA THR A 59 -7.96 -3.87 5.09
C THR A 59 -6.99 -3.26 4.07
N GLU A 60 -7.48 -2.38 3.20
CA GLU A 60 -6.66 -1.74 2.17
C GLU A 60 -5.57 -0.85 2.78
N MET A 61 -5.90 -0.06 3.80
CA MET A 61 -4.91 0.73 4.54
C MET A 61 -3.81 -0.14 5.15
N GLY A 62 -4.15 -1.36 5.59
CA GLY A 62 -3.18 -2.35 6.05
C GLY A 62 -2.18 -2.76 4.97
N ILE A 63 -2.66 -2.99 3.75
CA ILE A 63 -1.85 -3.36 2.58
C ILE A 63 -0.94 -2.19 2.16
N ILE A 64 -1.49 -0.98 2.09
CA ILE A 64 -0.75 0.24 1.76
C ILE A 64 0.38 0.45 2.77
N LYS A 65 0.08 0.36 4.07
CA LYS A 65 1.07 0.54 5.14
C LYS A 65 2.17 -0.53 5.11
N GLN A 66 1.82 -1.79 4.82
CA GLN A 66 2.83 -2.85 4.65
C GLN A 66 3.78 -2.54 3.49
N THR A 67 3.24 -2.12 2.35
CA THR A 67 4.02 -1.76 1.16
C THR A 67 4.93 -0.57 1.44
N PHE A 68 4.39 0.49 2.05
CA PHE A 68 5.17 1.66 2.45
C PHE A 68 6.30 1.32 3.42
N ASN A 69 6.04 0.51 4.44
CA ASN A 69 7.06 0.08 5.39
C ASN A 69 8.16 -0.76 4.71
N ALA A 70 7.80 -1.60 3.73
CA ALA A 70 8.77 -2.37 2.96
C ALA A 70 9.68 -1.45 2.12
N ILE A 71 9.10 -0.42 1.48
CA ILE A 71 9.86 0.61 0.74
C ILE A 71 10.78 1.37 1.71
N GLN A 72 10.26 1.86 2.85
CA GLN A 72 11.08 2.56 3.83
C GLN A 72 12.24 1.71 4.34
N LYS A 73 11.99 0.44 4.65
CA LYS A 73 13.03 -0.51 5.07
C LYS A 73 14.08 -0.73 3.98
N TYR A 74 13.66 -0.74 2.72
CA TYR A 74 14.58 -0.81 1.60
C TYR A 74 15.44 0.45 1.51
N CYS A 75 14.84 1.64 1.55
CA CYS A 75 15.56 2.92 1.50
C CYS A 75 16.57 3.13 2.65
N GLN A 76 16.38 2.45 3.78
CA GLN A 76 17.31 2.50 4.92
C GLN A 76 18.57 1.64 4.71
N GLN A 77 18.63 0.80 3.67
CA GLN A 77 19.82 0.00 3.37
C GLN A 77 20.90 0.88 2.73
N SER A 78 22.15 0.67 3.11
CA SER A 78 23.27 1.41 2.53
C SER A 78 23.53 0.97 1.08
N GLY A 79 23.74 1.93 0.18
CA GLY A 79 24.11 1.66 -1.22
C GLY A 79 22.94 1.35 -2.16
N VAL A 80 21.69 1.43 -1.71
CA VAL A 80 20.51 1.33 -2.58
C VAL A 80 19.85 2.69 -2.77
N HIS A 81 19.51 3.03 -4.01
CA HIS A 81 18.79 4.25 -4.35
C HIS A 81 17.36 3.88 -4.75
N TRP A 82 16.38 4.43 -4.04
CA TRP A 82 14.99 4.41 -4.47
C TRP A 82 14.50 5.84 -4.61
N ASP A 83 13.96 6.19 -5.77
CA ASP A 83 13.30 7.47 -5.98
C ASP A 83 11.88 7.30 -6.54
N LYS A 84 11.09 8.37 -6.41
CA LYS A 84 9.67 8.36 -6.78
C LYS A 84 9.39 8.28 -8.29
N ILE A 85 10.40 8.52 -9.13
CA ILE A 85 10.29 8.58 -10.59
C ILE A 85 10.82 7.29 -11.23
N GLY A 86 12.02 6.85 -10.84
CA GLY A 86 12.71 5.67 -11.36
C GLY A 86 12.56 4.41 -10.50
N GLY A 87 11.94 4.50 -9.33
CA GLY A 87 11.87 3.40 -8.38
C GLY A 87 13.27 3.01 -7.90
N VAL A 88 13.58 1.71 -7.87
CA VAL A 88 14.93 1.21 -7.55
C VAL A 88 15.90 1.35 -8.74
N ASN A 89 15.38 1.61 -9.95
CA ASN A 89 16.16 1.59 -11.20
C ASN A 89 17.07 0.34 -11.35
N VAL A 90 16.55 -0.85 -10.98
CA VAL A 90 17.30 -2.11 -11.11
C VAL A 90 17.33 -2.50 -12.58
N GLU A 91 18.40 -2.14 -13.27
CA GLU A 91 18.61 -2.46 -14.67
C GLU A 91 19.88 -3.31 -14.89
N GLY A 92 19.96 -3.97 -16.05
CA GLY A 92 21.11 -4.78 -16.44
C GLY A 92 21.41 -5.94 -15.49
N ASP A 93 22.68 -6.12 -15.15
CA ASP A 93 23.16 -7.26 -14.35
C ASP A 93 22.61 -7.26 -12.92
N ALA A 94 22.28 -6.09 -12.37
CA ALA A 94 21.65 -5.97 -11.05
C ALA A 94 20.25 -6.60 -11.04
N SER A 95 19.50 -6.50 -12.13
CA SER A 95 18.14 -7.06 -12.25
C SER A 95 18.18 -8.57 -12.26
N THR A 96 19.09 -9.12 -13.05
CA THR A 96 19.34 -10.56 -13.13
C THR A 96 19.78 -11.13 -11.78
N SER A 97 20.64 -10.41 -11.06
CA SER A 97 21.12 -10.84 -9.73
C SER A 97 20.00 -10.86 -8.68
N VAL A 98 19.20 -9.79 -8.58
CA VAL A 98 18.06 -9.70 -7.66
C VAL A 98 17.02 -10.78 -7.98
N TRP A 99 16.74 -11.01 -9.27
CA TRP A 99 15.81 -12.05 -9.70
C TRP A 99 16.31 -13.46 -9.35
N ASN A 100 17.58 -13.75 -9.61
CA ASN A 100 18.18 -15.04 -9.26
C ASN A 100 18.18 -15.28 -7.75
N GLU A 101 18.46 -14.26 -6.94
CA GLU A 101 18.37 -14.34 -5.49
C GLU A 101 16.94 -14.68 -5.03
N TYR A 102 15.92 -13.99 -5.59
CA TYR A 102 14.52 -14.28 -5.29
C TYR A 102 14.12 -15.71 -5.67
N VAL A 103 14.49 -16.16 -6.87
CA VAL A 103 14.22 -17.53 -7.35
C VAL A 103 14.87 -18.55 -6.42
N SER A 104 16.14 -18.36 -6.04
CA SER A 104 16.83 -19.29 -5.14
C SER A 104 16.15 -19.40 -3.76
N LYS A 105 15.67 -18.29 -3.20
CA LYS A 105 14.96 -18.26 -1.93
C LYS A 105 13.58 -18.92 -2.01
N LYS A 106 12.89 -18.80 -3.14
CA LYS A 106 11.57 -19.42 -3.36
C LYS A 106 11.65 -20.91 -3.70
N VAL A 107 12.65 -21.32 -4.48
CA VAL A 107 12.85 -22.74 -4.84
C VAL A 107 13.29 -23.55 -3.62
N CYS A 108 14.07 -22.97 -2.70
CA CYS A 108 14.44 -23.62 -1.44
C CYS A 108 13.30 -23.69 -0.40
N GLN A 109 12.12 -23.12 -0.66
CA GLN A 109 10.95 -23.17 0.24
C GLN A 109 9.92 -24.22 -0.14
N VAL A 110 10.21 -25.14 -1.07
CA VAL A 110 9.41 -26.34 -1.26
C VAL A 110 9.70 -27.30 -0.11
N ARG A 111 8.87 -27.25 0.93
CA ARG A 111 8.67 -28.33 1.91
C ARG A 111 7.22 -28.76 1.88
#